data_AF-A0A928Z9Z8-F1
#
_entry.id   AF-A0A928Z9Z8-F1
#
_cell.length_a   1.000
_cell.length_b   1.000
_cell.length_c   1.000
_cell.angle_alpha   90.00
_cell.angle_beta   90.00
_cell.angle_gamma   90.00
#
_symmetry.space_group_name_H-M   'P 1'
#
loop_
_entity.id
_entity.type
_entity.pdbx_description
1 polymer ?
#
loop_
_entity_poly.entity_id
_entity_poly.type
_entity_poly.pdbx_seq_one_letter_code
_entity_poly.pdbx_strand_id
1 'polypeptide(L)' 'MKNEEITPSVTPDLEEPKFGFNSYAERLNSRAAMIGFAAILIIEYITGKGLLAWLGLR' A
#
# COMPACT_ATOMS: atom_id res chain seq x y z
N MET A 1 12.47 7.90 52.35
CA MET A 1 13.31 7.51 51.20
C MET A 1 12.37 7.48 50.01
N LYS A 2 12.56 8.39 49.04
CA LYS A 2 11.65 8.57 47.90
C LYS A 2 12.16 7.68 46.78
N ASN A 3 11.32 6.76 46.32
CA ASN A 3 11.69 5.79 45.30
C ASN A 3 11.61 6.49 43.94
N GLU A 4 12.76 6.77 43.31
CA GLU A 4 12.81 7.27 41.93
C GLU A 4 12.36 6.15 40.99
N GLU A 5 11.21 6.35 40.33
CA GLU A 5 10.79 5.49 39.23
C GLU A 5 11.72 5.71 38.04
N ILE A 6 12.58 4.73 37.76
CA ILE A 6 13.46 4.68 36.59
C ILE A 6 12.63 4.46 35.32
N THR A 7 11.91 5.49 34.88
CA THR A 7 11.27 5.49 33.56
C THR A 7 12.22 6.08 32.53
N PRO A 8 12.40 5.44 31.36
CA PRO A 8 13.29 5.98 30.33
C PRO A 8 12.74 7.31 29.83
N SER A 9 13.50 8.39 30.04
CA SER A 9 13.12 9.76 29.66
C SER A 9 13.06 10.00 28.13
N VAL A 10 13.50 9.03 27.33
CA VAL A 10 13.52 9.12 25.87
C VAL A 10 12.92 7.86 25.29
N THR A 11 11.80 8.01 24.59
CA THR A 11 11.28 6.96 23.71
C THR A 11 12.22 6.89 22.50
N PRO A 12 12.86 5.74 22.22
CA PRO A 12 13.67 5.61 21.01
C PRO A 12 12.77 5.83 19.79
N ASP A 13 13.16 6.74 18.90
CA ASP A 13 12.52 6.94 17.61
C ASP A 13 12.83 5.71 16.75
N LEU A 14 11.94 4.73 16.78
CA LEU A 14 12.04 3.55 15.94
C LEU A 14 11.65 3.97 14.53
N GLU A 15 12.64 4.22 13.67
CA GLU A 15 12.38 4.41 12.25
C GLU A 15 11.59 3.20 11.73
N GLU A 16 10.33 3.43 11.36
CA GLU A 16 9.52 2.37 10.77
C GLU A 16 10.24 1.88 9.50
N PRO A 17 10.49 0.57 9.37
CA PRO A 17 11.18 0.03 8.21
C PRO A 17 10.37 0.34 6.95
N LYS A 18 10.86 1.27 6.13
CA LYS A 18 10.20 1.73 4.90
C LYS A 18 10.07 0.65 3.83
N PHE A 19 10.82 -0.44 3.95
CA PHE A 19 10.79 -1.60 3.07
C PHE A 19 10.05 -2.78 3.70
N GLY A 20 9.26 -3.49 2.89
CA GLY A 20 8.46 -4.64 3.32
C GLY A 20 6.97 -4.32 3.45
N PHE A 21 6.25 -5.20 4.13
CA PHE A 21 4.84 -5.00 4.45
C PHE A 21 4.72 -4.04 5.64
N ASN A 22 4.66 -2.74 5.35
CA ASN A 22 4.36 -1.69 6.33
C ASN A 22 3.12 -0.90 5.89
N SER A 23 2.53 -0.14 6.82
CA SER A 23 1.27 0.58 6.56
C SER A 23 1.39 1.59 5.43
N TYR A 24 2.55 2.21 5.25
CA TYR A 24 2.80 3.14 4.16
C TYR A 24 2.76 2.44 2.79
N ALA A 25 3.46 1.32 2.66
CA ALA A 25 3.49 0.50 1.44
C ALA A 25 2.10 -0.04 1.10
N GLU A 26 1.33 -0.50 2.09
CA GLU A 26 -0.06 -0.96 1.89
C GLU A 26 -0.98 0.15 1.37
N ARG A 27 -0.88 1.36 1.93
CA ARG A 27 -1.64 2.53 1.48
C ARG A 27 -1.27 2.95 0.05
N LEU A 28 0.01 2.89 -0.30
CA LEU A 28 0.45 3.17 -1.67
C LEU A 28 -0.02 2.11 -2.65
N ASN A 29 0.15 0.83 -2.31
CA ASN A 29 -0.23 -0.29 -3.16
C ASN A 29 -1.74 -0.32 -3.41
N SER A 30 -2.56 -0.08 -2.38
CA SER A 30 -4.02 0.01 -2.54
C SER A 30 -4.45 1.17 -3.46
N ARG A 31 -3.83 2.33 -3.35
CA ARG A 31 -4.08 3.46 -4.27
C ARG A 31 -3.70 3.13 -5.72
N ALA A 32 -2.53 2.53 -5.91
CA ALA A 32 -2.09 2.09 -7.23
C ALA A 32 -3.07 1.06 -7.82
N ALA A 33 -3.57 0.13 -7.00
CA ALA A 33 -4.57 -0.86 -7.41
C ALA A 33 -5.90 -0.21 -7.83
N MET A 34 -6.41 0.79 -7.08
CA MET A 34 -7.62 1.52 -7.47
C MET A 34 -7.46 2.23 -8.81
N ILE A 35 -6.32 2.89 -9.03
CA ILE A 35 -6.00 3.57 -10.28
C ILE A 35 -5.90 2.56 -11.43
N GLY A 36 -5.18 1.45 -11.22
CA GLY A 36 -5.03 0.39 -12.21
C GLY A 36 -6.38 -0.22 -12.61
N PHE A 37 -7.25 -0.50 -11.64
CA PHE A 37 -8.59 -1.03 -11.90
C PHE A 37 -9.44 -0.05 -12.72
N ALA A 38 -9.46 1.24 -12.35
CA ALA A 38 -10.18 2.25 -13.11
C ALA A 38 -9.64 2.39 -14.55
N ALA A 39 -8.30 2.37 -14.72
CA ALA A 39 -7.68 2.41 -16.03
C ALA A 39 -8.06 1.22 -16.90
N ILE A 40 -8.11 0.00 -16.33
CA ILE A 40 -8.55 -1.21 -17.04
C ILE A 40 -9.98 -1.03 -17.57
N LEU A 41 -10.92 -0.55 -16.74
CA LEU A 41 -12.30 -0.33 -17.15
C LEU A 41 -12.41 0.71 -18.29
N ILE A 42 -11.63 1.80 -18.21
CA ILE A 42 -11.61 2.83 -19.26
C ILE A 42 -11.09 2.25 -20.58
N ILE A 43 -10.00 1.49 -20.53
CA ILE A 43 -9.42 0.85 -21.71
C ILE A 43 -10.40 -0.17 -22.31
N GLU A 44 -11.04 -0.98 -21.48
CA GLU A 44 -12.06 -1.95 -21.92
C GLU A 44 -13.23 -1.24 -22.60
N TYR A 45 -13.70 -0.13 -22.03
CA TYR A 45 -14.76 0.68 -22.63
C TYR A 45 -14.39 1.24 -24.01
N ILE A 46 -13.17 1.78 -24.15
CA ILE A 46 -12.71 2.37 -25.43
C ILE A 46 -12.45 1.28 -26.48
N THR A 47 -11.88 0.14 -26.08
CA THR A 47 -11.46 -0.91 -27.01
C THR A 47 -12.54 -1.96 -27.30
N GLY A 48 -13.58 -2.04 -26.47
CA GLY A 48 -14.62 -3.06 -26.55
C GLY A 48 -14.11 -4.48 -26.30
N LYS A 49 -12.91 -4.62 -25.73
CA LYS A 49 -12.25 -5.91 -25.46
C LYS A 49 -11.87 -5.97 -23.99
N GLY A 50 -12.37 -6.98 -23.28
CA GLY A 50 -12.00 -7.21 -21.89
C GLY A 50 -10.52 -7.51 -21.71
N LEU A 51 -10.00 -7.27 -20.50
CA LEU A 51 -8.59 -7.51 -20.15
C LEU A 51 -8.12 -8.94 -20.47
N LEU A 52 -8.98 -9.94 -20.28
CA LEU A 52 -8.68 -11.34 -20.57
C LEU A 52 -8.41 -11.58 -22.07
N ALA A 53 -9.09 -10.86 -22.95
CA ALA A 53 -8.88 -10.95 -24.38
C ALA A 53 -7.46 -10.52 -24.79
N TRP A 54 -6.82 -9.65 -24.00
CA TRP A 54 -5.44 -9.23 -24.21
C TRP A 54 -4.43 -10.28 -23.74
N LEU A 55 -4.82 -11.08 -22.75
CA LEU A 55 -4.05 -12.25 -22.29
C LEU A 55 -4.24 -13.47 -23.22
N GLY A 56 -4.97 -13.33 -24.33
CA GLY A 56 -5.24 -14.39 -25.29
C GLY A 56 -6.36 -15.34 -24.90
N LEU A 57 -7.07 -15.03 -23.80
CA LEU A 57 -8.19 -15.81 -23.29
C LEU A 57 -9.49 -15.19 -23.82
N ARG A 58 -10.28 -15.95 -24.59
CA ARG A 58 -11.56 -15.51 -25.16
C ARG A 58 -12.71 -16.33 -24.60
#